data_AF-A0A7X0CGG5-F1
#
_entry.id   AF-A0A7X0CGG5-F1
#
_cell.length_a   1.000
_cell.length_b   1.000
_cell.length_c   1.000
_cell.angle_alpha   90.00
_cell.angle_beta   90.00
_cell.angle_gamma   90.00
#
_symmetry.space_group_name_H-M   'P 1'
#
loop_
_entity.id
_entity.type
_entity.pdbx_description
1 polymer ?
#
loop_
_entity_poly.entity_id
_entity_poly.type
_entity_poly.pdbx_seq_one_letter_code
_entity_poly.pdbx_strand_id
1 'polypeptide(L)'
;MAICTPVSATTTAPISPQYHDGKYRNPVAMHKLGAGGIAKLWWAFLFDKRAGTTPQQAVPVQPLTRAALLAAPDNTLYRLGHSTMLIKLAGEFYLTDPVFSQRASPVQWFGPARFHAPPISIDELPPIKAIILSHDHYDHLDYAAIMALAPKTSVFLTPLGVGDRLVDWGIDRAKVRQFDWWQDAEIDGVHFVATPAQHFSGRGPLDGNSTLWASWVIRHDDLRLFFSGDTGYFKGFKEIGARYGPFDMALIETGAYDKLWPDIHMQPEETLQAFVDLNAAWLLPMHNGTFDLALHRWQEPLDRIETLADDRGIKLATPEMGEALSLTQPHAGGRWWHGLK
;
A
#
# COMPACT_ATOMS: atom_id res chain seq x y z
N MET A 1 51.76 5.52 28.96
CA MET A 1 50.55 6.34 28.74
C MET A 1 50.39 6.54 27.24
N ALA A 2 49.61 5.69 26.59
CA ALA A 2 49.30 5.84 25.16
C ALA A 2 48.01 6.65 25.05
N ILE A 3 48.09 7.80 24.40
CA ILE A 3 46.97 8.72 24.19
C ILE A 3 46.13 8.13 23.06
N CYS A 4 44.95 7.62 23.42
CA CYS A 4 43.95 7.16 22.47
C CYS A 4 43.17 8.38 21.98
N THR A 5 43.44 8.84 20.76
CA THR A 5 42.60 9.82 20.07
C THR A 5 41.29 9.17 19.63
N PRO A 6 40.12 9.72 19.97
CA PRO A 6 38.86 9.21 19.47
C PRO A 6 38.73 9.54 17.98
N VAL A 7 38.52 8.51 17.17
CA VAL A 7 38.04 8.67 15.79
C VAL A 7 36.62 9.21 15.87
N SER A 8 36.43 10.47 15.47
CA SER A 8 35.11 11.06 15.25
C SER A 8 34.42 10.28 14.11
N ALA A 9 33.44 9.45 14.45
CA ALA A 9 32.52 8.87 13.48
C ALA A 9 31.42 9.89 13.18
N THR A 10 31.73 10.90 12.37
CA THR A 10 30.70 11.65 11.65
C THR A 10 30.34 10.88 10.39
N THR A 11 29.59 9.79 10.55
CA THR A 11 28.92 9.12 9.44
C THR A 11 27.72 9.97 9.07
N THR A 12 27.90 11.00 8.25
CA THR A 12 26.77 11.64 7.58
C THR A 12 26.13 10.56 6.71
N ALA A 13 24.94 10.09 7.09
CA ALA A 13 24.16 9.18 6.25
C ALA A 13 24.10 9.76 4.83
N PRO A 14 24.29 8.93 3.78
CA PRO A 14 24.22 9.43 2.41
C PRO A 14 22.86 10.09 2.20
N ILE A 15 22.89 11.34 1.73
CA ILE A 15 21.68 12.07 1.36
C ILE A 15 21.04 11.31 0.19
N SER A 16 19.77 10.94 0.33
CA SER A 16 19.00 10.29 -0.72
C SER A 16 19.12 11.05 -2.05
N PRO A 17 19.43 10.40 -3.18
CA PRO A 17 19.42 11.06 -4.48
C PRO A 17 18.03 11.60 -4.87
N GLN A 18 16.97 11.18 -4.17
CA GLN A 18 15.61 11.63 -4.46
C GLN A 18 15.23 12.88 -3.67
N TYR A 19 16.06 13.29 -2.70
CA TYR A 19 15.82 14.44 -1.85
C TYR A 19 16.51 15.70 -2.38
N HIS A 20 15.72 16.68 -2.78
CA HIS A 20 16.20 17.93 -3.36
C HIS A 20 15.37 19.11 -2.86
N ASP A 21 16.05 20.20 -2.46
CA ASP A 21 15.41 21.44 -2.03
C ASP A 21 14.36 21.24 -0.92
N GLY A 22 14.67 20.35 0.03
CA GLY A 22 13.81 20.05 1.17
C GLY A 22 12.67 19.06 0.90
N LYS A 23 12.60 18.47 -0.30
CA LYS A 23 11.51 17.59 -0.73
C LYS A 23 11.98 16.37 -1.51
N TYR A 24 11.23 15.28 -1.41
CA TYR A 24 11.38 14.12 -2.29
C TYR A 24 10.76 14.36 -3.67
N ARG A 25 11.34 13.75 -4.70
CA ARG A 25 10.93 13.90 -6.11
C ARG A 25 10.61 12.56 -6.76
N ASN A 26 9.71 12.60 -7.73
CA ASN A 26 9.32 11.44 -8.51
C ASN A 26 10.37 11.03 -9.55
N PRO A 27 10.36 9.75 -9.99
CA PRO A 27 11.18 9.29 -11.10
C PRO A 27 10.84 10.00 -12.42
N VAL A 28 9.57 10.38 -12.60
CA VAL A 28 9.06 11.13 -13.75
C VAL A 28 8.43 12.43 -13.26
N ALA A 29 8.58 13.51 -14.02
CA ALA A 29 7.95 14.79 -13.71
C ALA A 29 6.42 14.66 -13.76
N MET A 30 5.75 15.05 -12.66
CA MET A 30 4.29 15.11 -12.60
C MET A 30 3.74 16.34 -13.35
N HIS A 31 2.54 16.20 -13.91
CA HIS A 31 1.74 17.32 -14.36
C HIS A 31 1.40 18.22 -13.17
N LYS A 32 1.76 19.50 -13.29
CA LYS A 32 1.38 20.49 -12.28
C LYS A 32 -0.02 20.99 -12.60
N LEU A 33 -0.96 20.76 -11.68
CA LEU A 33 -2.23 21.47 -11.71
C LEU A 33 -1.96 22.95 -11.39
N GLY A 34 -2.24 23.83 -12.36
CA GLY A 34 -2.31 25.27 -12.10
C GLY A 34 -3.50 25.60 -11.18
N ALA A 35 -3.59 26.86 -10.73
CA ALA A 35 -4.65 27.29 -9.80
C ALA A 35 -6.08 26.99 -10.32
N GLY A 36 -6.31 27.13 -11.63
CA GLY A 36 -7.58 26.74 -12.26
C GLY A 36 -7.85 25.24 -12.27
N GLY A 37 -6.80 24.41 -12.38
CA GLY A 37 -6.91 22.95 -12.26
C GLY A 37 -7.27 22.52 -10.84
N ILE A 38 -6.68 23.16 -9.83
CA ILE A 38 -7.03 22.95 -8.41
C ILE A 38 -8.49 23.37 -8.15
N ALA A 39 -8.93 24.52 -8.65
CA ALA A 39 -10.32 24.96 -8.52
C ALA A 39 -11.30 23.98 -9.18
N LYS A 40 -10.97 23.46 -10.37
CA LYS A 40 -11.75 22.43 -11.06
C LYS A 40 -11.81 21.13 -10.26
N LEU A 41 -10.71 20.72 -9.65
CA LEU A 41 -10.65 19.53 -8.79
C LEU A 41 -11.60 19.66 -7.59
N TRP A 42 -11.51 20.77 -6.87
CA TRP A 42 -12.43 21.06 -5.75
C TRP A 42 -13.88 21.11 -6.18
N TRP A 43 -14.17 21.75 -7.32
CA TRP A 43 -15.52 21.78 -7.87
C TRP A 43 -16.03 20.37 -8.16
N ALA A 44 -15.21 19.53 -8.78
CA ALA A 44 -15.60 18.17 -9.13
C ALA A 44 -15.92 17.31 -7.89
N PHE A 45 -15.13 17.42 -6.82
CA PHE A 45 -15.41 16.72 -5.56
C PHE A 45 -16.68 17.21 -4.85
N LEU A 46 -17.01 18.50 -4.98
CA LEU A 46 -18.18 19.08 -4.33
C LEU A 46 -19.49 18.89 -5.12
N PHE A 47 -19.41 18.91 -6.46
CA PHE A 47 -20.59 19.03 -7.32
C PHE A 47 -20.69 17.96 -8.42
N ASP A 48 -19.58 17.38 -8.89
CA ASP A 48 -19.58 16.43 -10.02
C ASP A 48 -19.37 14.98 -9.58
N LYS A 49 -19.49 14.70 -8.28
CA LYS A 49 -19.33 13.36 -7.75
C LYS A 49 -20.45 12.45 -8.28
N ARG A 50 -20.06 11.41 -9.02
CA ARG A 50 -21.03 10.48 -9.62
C ARG A 50 -21.84 9.76 -8.55
N ALA A 51 -23.10 9.47 -8.87
CA ALA A 51 -23.91 8.56 -8.07
C ALA A 51 -23.26 7.16 -8.03
N GLY A 52 -23.31 6.49 -6.88
CA GLY A 52 -22.72 5.16 -6.69
C GLY A 52 -21.21 5.16 -6.43
N THR A 53 -20.66 6.26 -5.91
CA THR A 53 -19.30 6.37 -5.37
C THR A 53 -19.14 5.67 -4.01
N THR A 54 -20.26 5.37 -3.35
CA THR A 54 -20.36 4.49 -2.17
C THR A 54 -21.36 3.37 -2.46
N PRO A 55 -21.16 2.16 -1.88
CA PRO A 55 -22.13 1.08 -2.00
C PRO A 55 -23.42 1.38 -1.24
N GLN A 56 -24.55 0.97 -1.81
CA GLN A 56 -25.87 0.98 -1.18
C GLN A 56 -26.15 -0.31 -0.41
N GLN A 57 -25.41 -1.38 -0.71
CA GLN A 57 -25.50 -2.69 -0.07
C GLN A 57 -24.19 -3.00 0.66
N ALA A 58 -24.26 -3.81 1.72
CA ALA A 58 -23.08 -4.20 2.44
C ALA A 58 -22.10 -4.96 1.53
N VAL A 59 -20.83 -4.52 1.52
CA VAL A 59 -19.74 -5.27 0.90
C VAL A 59 -19.52 -6.55 1.72
N PRO A 60 -19.43 -7.73 1.08
CA PRO A 60 -19.13 -8.99 1.76
C PRO A 60 -17.82 -8.92 2.55
N VAL A 61 -17.89 -9.35 3.81
CA VAL A 61 -16.74 -9.48 4.70
C VAL A 61 -16.82 -10.83 5.38
N GLN A 62 -15.78 -11.63 5.23
CA GLN A 62 -15.59 -12.89 5.93
C GLN A 62 -14.93 -12.61 7.29
N PRO A 63 -15.62 -12.86 8.42
CA PRO A 63 -15.04 -12.64 9.73
C PRO A 63 -13.83 -13.55 9.96
N LEU A 64 -12.77 -12.98 10.52
CA LEU A 64 -11.55 -13.69 10.88
C LEU A 64 -11.41 -13.74 12.40
N THR A 65 -10.80 -14.82 12.89
CA THR A 65 -10.43 -14.97 14.30
C THR A 65 -8.92 -15.16 14.42
N ARG A 66 -8.34 -14.78 15.56
CA ARG A 66 -6.93 -15.05 15.85
C ARG A 66 -6.59 -16.54 15.68
N ALA A 67 -7.46 -17.42 16.16
CA ALA A 67 -7.25 -18.86 16.09
C ALA A 67 -7.18 -19.36 14.64
N ALA A 68 -8.07 -18.87 13.77
CA ALA A 68 -8.04 -19.20 12.34
C ALA A 68 -6.76 -18.70 11.66
N LEU A 69 -6.30 -17.49 11.97
CA LEU A 69 -5.04 -16.96 11.44
C LEU A 69 -3.84 -17.80 11.88
N LEU A 70 -3.75 -18.14 13.16
CA LEU A 70 -2.67 -18.97 13.70
C LEU A 70 -2.66 -20.37 13.09
N ALA A 71 -3.84 -20.97 12.87
CA ALA A 71 -4.00 -22.30 12.28
C ALA A 71 -3.84 -22.34 10.74
N ALA A 72 -3.88 -21.18 10.07
CA ALA A 72 -3.72 -21.10 8.62
C ALA A 72 -2.36 -21.66 8.16
N PRO A 73 -2.26 -22.24 6.95
CA PRO A 73 -0.96 -22.60 6.40
C PRO A 73 -0.11 -21.35 6.14
N ASP A 74 1.21 -21.53 6.11
CA ASP A 74 2.12 -20.50 5.59
C ASP A 74 1.82 -20.19 4.12
N ASN A 75 2.31 -19.05 3.65
CA ASN A 75 2.05 -18.50 2.32
C ASN A 75 0.54 -18.22 2.10
N THR A 76 -0.13 -17.70 3.13
CA THR A 76 -1.53 -17.27 3.06
C THR A 76 -1.62 -15.76 3.18
N LEU A 77 -2.41 -15.14 2.32
CA LEU A 77 -2.74 -13.72 2.33
C LEU A 77 -4.21 -13.52 2.70
N TYR A 78 -4.47 -12.47 3.48
CA TYR A 78 -5.80 -11.97 3.80
C TYR A 78 -5.88 -10.49 3.47
N ARG A 79 -6.89 -10.12 2.69
CA ARG A 79 -7.22 -8.71 2.44
C ARG A 79 -8.09 -8.18 3.58
N LEU A 80 -7.60 -7.21 4.35
CA LEU A 80 -8.36 -6.64 5.49
C LEU A 80 -9.15 -5.37 5.10
N GLY A 81 -8.86 -4.81 3.94
CA GLY A 81 -9.49 -3.62 3.37
C GLY A 81 -8.46 -2.72 2.71
N HIS A 82 -8.87 -2.01 1.65
CA HIS A 82 -8.05 -1.03 0.95
C HIS A 82 -6.70 -1.62 0.49
N SER A 83 -5.59 -1.15 1.06
CA SER A 83 -4.22 -1.64 0.85
C SER A 83 -3.67 -2.42 2.06
N THR A 84 -4.50 -2.70 3.07
CA THR A 84 -4.12 -3.49 4.24
C THR A 84 -4.19 -4.99 3.94
N MET A 85 -3.01 -5.59 3.75
CA MET A 85 -2.85 -7.03 3.51
C MET A 85 -2.10 -7.68 4.66
N LEU A 86 -2.71 -8.69 5.28
CA LEU A 86 -2.08 -9.54 6.29
C LEU A 86 -1.54 -10.79 5.59
N ILE A 87 -0.23 -11.00 5.70
CA ILE A 87 0.49 -12.06 4.99
C ILE A 87 1.16 -12.97 6.02
N LYS A 88 0.88 -14.27 5.96
CA LYS A 88 1.55 -15.28 6.78
C LYS A 88 2.69 -15.91 5.98
N LEU A 89 3.93 -15.69 6.42
CA LEU A 89 5.16 -16.23 5.82
C LEU A 89 6.09 -16.69 6.92
N ALA A 90 6.78 -17.83 6.73
CA ALA A 90 7.75 -18.34 7.70
C ALA A 90 7.19 -18.51 9.14
N GLY A 91 5.92 -18.90 9.27
CA GLY A 91 5.22 -18.99 10.55
C GLY A 91 4.82 -17.64 11.19
N GLU A 92 5.19 -16.51 10.59
CA GLU A 92 5.05 -15.16 11.12
C GLU A 92 4.07 -14.30 10.29
N PHE A 93 3.63 -13.17 10.85
CA PHE A 93 2.67 -12.27 10.18
C PHE A 93 3.28 -10.92 9.80
N TYR A 94 3.01 -10.51 8.56
CA TYR A 94 3.45 -9.26 7.96
C TYR A 94 2.23 -8.46 7.54
N LEU A 95 2.24 -7.15 7.79
CA LEU A 95 1.06 -6.30 7.56
C LEU A 95 1.45 -5.06 6.75
N THR A 96 0.81 -4.87 5.61
CA THR A 96 1.00 -3.68 4.77
C THR A 96 0.01 -2.58 5.16
N ASP A 97 0.44 -1.31 5.12
CA ASP A 97 -0.39 -0.10 5.20
C ASP A 97 -1.65 -0.24 6.07
N PRO A 98 -1.50 -0.50 7.40
CA PRO A 98 -2.62 -0.88 8.25
C PRO A 98 -3.56 0.30 8.53
N VAL A 99 -4.80 0.20 8.05
CA VAL A 99 -5.88 1.17 8.33
C VAL A 99 -7.10 0.49 8.94
N PHE A 100 -7.31 0.75 10.22
CA PHE A 100 -8.41 0.19 11.01
C PHE A 100 -9.43 1.24 11.44
N SER A 101 -9.08 2.52 11.36
CA SER A 101 -9.97 3.64 11.63
C SER A 101 -11.21 3.65 10.73
N GLN A 102 -12.27 4.28 11.21
CA GLN A 102 -13.52 4.45 10.47
C GLN A 102 -13.36 5.39 9.28
N ARG A 103 -12.48 6.40 9.43
CA ARG A 103 -12.17 7.37 8.37
C ARG A 103 -10.68 7.48 8.10
N ALA A 104 -10.34 7.55 6.82
CA ALA A 104 -9.02 7.93 6.33
C ALA A 104 -8.87 9.45 6.35
N SER A 105 -8.66 10.01 7.55
CA SER A 105 -8.69 11.45 7.78
C SER A 105 -7.93 11.82 9.05
N PRO A 106 -7.40 13.06 9.16
CA PRO A 106 -6.87 13.58 10.43
C PRO A 106 -7.89 13.59 11.56
N VAL A 107 -9.19 13.56 11.22
CA VAL A 107 -10.29 13.63 12.18
C VAL A 107 -11.36 12.59 11.87
N GLN A 108 -12.00 12.01 12.89
CA GLN A 108 -13.01 10.95 12.68
C GLN A 108 -14.43 11.47 12.39
N TRP A 109 -14.65 12.80 12.42
CA TRP A 109 -15.94 13.43 12.12
C TRP A 109 -16.05 13.95 10.67
N PHE A 110 -14.96 13.94 9.89
CA PHE A 110 -14.94 14.41 8.50
C PHE A 110 -13.94 13.61 7.66
N GLY A 111 -14.13 13.58 6.33
CA GLY A 111 -13.29 12.83 5.40
C GLY A 111 -13.85 11.44 5.02
N PRO A 112 -13.17 10.68 4.15
CA PRO A 112 -13.66 9.41 3.61
C PRO A 112 -13.94 8.38 4.70
N ALA A 113 -15.17 7.86 4.75
CA ALA A 113 -15.53 6.75 5.64
C ALA A 113 -15.41 5.41 4.93
N ARG A 114 -15.05 4.37 5.67
CA ARG A 114 -14.97 3.01 5.14
C ARG A 114 -16.36 2.43 4.84
N PHE A 115 -16.46 1.60 3.81
CA PHE A 115 -17.72 0.94 3.39
C PHE A 115 -18.09 -0.25 4.27
N HIS A 116 -17.10 -0.89 4.89
CA HIS A 116 -17.24 -2.11 5.66
C HIS A 116 -16.24 -2.09 6.81
N ALA A 117 -16.53 -2.74 7.94
CA ALA A 117 -15.54 -2.94 9.00
C ALA A 117 -14.39 -3.86 8.51
N PRO A 118 -13.18 -3.80 9.11
CA PRO A 118 -12.18 -4.84 8.88
C PRO A 118 -12.74 -6.22 9.28
N PRO A 119 -12.27 -7.31 8.66
CA PRO A 119 -12.74 -8.67 8.97
C PRO A 119 -12.33 -9.16 10.38
N ILE A 120 -11.41 -8.47 11.06
CA ILE A 120 -10.94 -8.76 12.41
C ILE A 120 -10.66 -7.46 13.16
N SER A 121 -10.88 -7.45 14.48
CA SER A 121 -10.48 -6.32 15.30
C SER A 121 -8.95 -6.21 15.41
N ILE A 122 -8.43 -4.99 15.57
CA ILE A 122 -6.98 -4.77 15.70
C ILE A 122 -6.39 -5.45 16.94
N ASP A 123 -7.20 -5.58 18.00
CA ASP A 123 -6.83 -6.24 19.24
C ASP A 123 -6.67 -7.74 19.05
N GLU A 124 -7.48 -8.36 18.18
CA GLU A 124 -7.46 -9.79 17.90
C GLU A 124 -6.37 -10.20 16.90
N LEU A 125 -5.75 -9.26 16.18
CA LEU A 125 -4.59 -9.59 15.34
C LEU A 125 -3.51 -10.33 16.13
N PRO A 126 -2.86 -11.35 15.53
CA PRO A 126 -1.71 -12.04 16.11
C PRO A 126 -0.51 -11.09 16.26
N PRO A 127 0.59 -11.52 16.92
CA PRO A 127 1.85 -10.79 16.86
C PRO A 127 2.25 -10.51 15.41
N ILE A 128 2.71 -9.28 15.15
CA ILE A 128 3.10 -8.82 13.82
C ILE A 128 4.62 -8.74 13.79
N LYS A 129 5.24 -9.49 12.88
CA LYS A 129 6.68 -9.46 12.70
C LYS A 129 7.11 -8.13 12.12
N ALA A 130 6.53 -7.73 10.99
CA ALA A 130 6.79 -6.42 10.41
C ALA A 130 5.51 -5.72 9.93
N ILE A 131 5.45 -4.41 10.15
CA ILE A 131 4.55 -3.51 9.43
C ILE A 131 5.34 -2.86 8.30
N ILE A 132 4.82 -2.95 7.08
CA ILE A 132 5.41 -2.42 5.86
C ILE A 132 4.58 -1.21 5.42
N LEU A 133 5.21 -0.04 5.37
CA LEU A 133 4.56 1.20 4.98
C LEU A 133 5.00 1.63 3.58
N SER A 134 4.07 2.02 2.72
CA SER A 134 4.39 2.56 1.38
C SER A 134 4.63 4.06 1.38
N HIS A 135 3.82 4.84 2.10
CA HIS A 135 3.91 6.30 2.18
C HIS A 135 3.06 6.83 3.35
N ASP A 136 2.95 8.16 3.50
CA ASP A 136 2.36 8.77 4.70
C ASP A 136 0.93 9.32 4.56
N HIS A 137 0.17 9.00 3.51
CA HIS A 137 -1.24 9.43 3.43
C HIS A 137 -2.12 8.76 4.48
N TYR A 138 -3.29 9.37 4.76
CA TYR A 138 -4.16 8.93 5.86
C TYR A 138 -4.81 7.56 5.66
N ASP A 139 -4.98 7.13 4.42
CA ASP A 139 -5.51 5.82 4.01
C ASP A 139 -4.44 4.73 3.89
N HIS A 140 -3.17 5.06 4.17
CA HIS A 140 -2.05 4.10 4.22
C HIS A 140 -1.30 4.12 5.57
N LEU A 141 -1.32 5.27 6.24
CA LEU A 141 -0.70 5.50 7.55
C LEU A 141 -1.73 6.04 8.55
N ASP A 142 -2.42 5.11 9.21
CA ASP A 142 -3.40 5.40 10.26
C ASP A 142 -2.72 5.47 11.63
N TYR A 143 -2.67 6.69 12.20
CA TYR A 143 -2.09 6.94 13.52
C TYR A 143 -2.65 6.02 14.60
N ALA A 144 -3.98 5.86 14.65
CA ALA A 144 -4.62 5.06 15.70
C ALA A 144 -4.26 3.58 15.56
N ALA A 145 -4.22 3.07 14.32
CA ALA A 145 -3.82 1.70 14.05
C ALA A 145 -2.35 1.47 14.42
N ILE A 146 -1.44 2.36 14.02
CA ILE A 146 -0.01 2.24 14.33
C ILE A 146 0.22 2.20 15.85
N MET A 147 -0.38 3.12 16.61
CA MET A 147 -0.19 3.16 18.06
C MET A 147 -0.76 1.92 18.76
N ALA A 148 -1.88 1.38 18.30
CA ALA A 148 -2.46 0.15 18.84
C ALA A 148 -1.67 -1.11 18.44
N LEU A 149 -1.00 -1.11 17.29
CA LEU A 149 -0.17 -2.23 16.82
C LEU A 149 1.26 -2.22 17.37
N ALA A 150 1.78 -1.06 17.77
CA ALA A 150 3.14 -0.90 18.25
C ALA A 150 3.59 -1.89 19.35
N PRO A 151 2.75 -2.23 20.35
CA PRO A 151 3.14 -3.19 21.39
C PRO A 151 3.32 -4.63 20.87
N LYS A 152 2.62 -5.00 19.78
CA LYS A 152 2.65 -6.35 19.19
C LYS A 152 3.45 -6.43 17.88
N THR A 153 4.11 -5.35 17.49
CA THR A 153 4.93 -5.26 16.26
C THR A 153 6.41 -5.31 16.59
N SER A 154 7.18 -6.16 15.89
CA SER A 154 8.62 -6.26 16.11
C SER A 154 9.39 -5.15 15.39
N VAL A 155 9.08 -4.88 14.11
CA VAL A 155 9.75 -3.86 13.30
C VAL A 155 8.77 -3.13 12.37
N PHE A 156 9.05 -1.86 12.10
CA PHE A 156 8.41 -1.05 11.08
C PHE A 156 9.39 -0.83 9.92
N LEU A 157 9.01 -1.23 8.72
CA LEU A 157 9.76 -1.00 7.49
C LEU A 157 9.09 0.16 6.75
N THR A 158 9.84 1.23 6.51
CA THR A 158 9.27 2.49 6.05
C THR A 158 10.15 3.16 5.00
N PRO A 159 9.63 3.97 4.08
CA PRO A 159 10.44 4.86 3.29
C PRO A 159 11.06 5.95 4.17
N LEU A 160 12.12 6.60 3.69
CA LEU A 160 12.76 7.72 4.38
C LEU A 160 11.76 8.81 4.80
N GLY A 161 11.87 9.30 6.03
CA GLY A 161 11.02 10.34 6.62
C GLY A 161 9.70 9.82 7.23
N VAL A 162 9.14 8.72 6.71
CA VAL A 162 7.96 8.08 7.30
C VAL A 162 8.30 7.49 8.68
N GLY A 163 9.46 6.85 8.80
CA GLY A 163 9.93 6.31 10.07
C GLY A 163 10.23 7.39 11.11
N ASP A 164 10.73 8.56 10.71
CA ASP A 164 10.92 9.68 11.65
C ASP A 164 9.57 10.16 12.20
N ARG A 165 8.53 10.20 11.36
CA ARG A 165 7.16 10.48 11.80
C ARG A 165 6.66 9.44 12.82
N LEU A 166 6.99 8.15 12.65
CA LEU A 166 6.65 7.13 13.64
C LEU A 166 7.37 7.37 14.97
N VAL A 167 8.64 7.73 14.93
CA VAL A 167 9.41 8.04 16.15
C VAL A 167 8.82 9.26 16.85
N ASP A 168 8.40 10.28 16.11
CA ASP A 168 7.74 11.46 16.67
C ASP A 168 6.38 11.13 17.32
N TRP A 169 5.71 10.07 16.86
CA TRP A 169 4.51 9.52 17.50
C TRP A 169 4.78 8.69 18.76
N GLY A 170 6.06 8.45 19.08
CA GLY A 170 6.49 7.69 20.25
C GLY A 170 6.81 6.22 19.98
N ILE A 171 6.92 5.80 18.71
CA ILE A 171 7.44 4.47 18.37
C ILE A 171 8.93 4.44 18.69
N ASP A 172 9.37 3.37 19.36
CA ASP A 172 10.79 3.17 19.66
C ASP A 172 11.61 3.15 18.36
N ARG A 173 12.60 4.05 18.26
CA ARG A 173 13.50 4.14 17.10
C ARG A 173 14.20 2.82 16.81
N ALA A 174 14.46 1.98 17.81
CA ALA A 174 15.05 0.66 17.61
C ALA A 174 14.16 -0.30 16.80
N LYS A 175 12.84 -0.03 16.76
CA LYS A 175 11.88 -0.79 15.94
C LYS A 175 11.71 -0.21 14.53
N VAL A 176 12.29 0.93 14.19
CA VAL A 176 12.05 1.62 12.91
C VAL A 176 13.24 1.45 11.98
N ARG A 177 13.01 0.90 10.79
CA ARG A 177 13.99 0.83 9.69
C ARG A 177 13.47 1.65 8.51
N GLN A 178 14.28 2.61 8.05
CA GLN A 178 13.93 3.50 6.96
C GLN A 178 14.77 3.18 5.72
N PHE A 179 14.15 3.23 4.55
CA PHE A 179 14.74 2.80 3.29
C PHE A 179 14.56 3.86 2.22
N ASP A 180 15.64 4.12 1.48
CA ASP A 180 15.56 4.73 0.17
C ASP A 180 15.21 3.67 -0.89
N TRP A 181 14.89 4.09 -2.10
CA TRP A 181 14.68 3.17 -3.20
C TRP A 181 15.93 2.32 -3.47
N TRP A 182 15.66 1.06 -3.80
CA TRP A 182 16.62 -0.02 -4.03
C TRP A 182 17.41 -0.46 -2.80
N GLN A 183 17.10 0.07 -1.61
CA GLN A 183 17.62 -0.46 -0.36
C GLN A 183 16.75 -1.61 0.13
N ASP A 184 17.38 -2.53 0.83
CA ASP A 184 16.76 -3.76 1.27
C ASP A 184 17.10 -4.12 2.72
N ALA A 185 16.31 -5.01 3.29
CA ALA A 185 16.58 -5.66 4.56
C ALA A 185 16.02 -7.08 4.57
N GLU A 186 16.70 -7.94 5.31
CA GLU A 186 16.17 -9.23 5.71
C GLU A 186 15.66 -9.17 7.14
N ILE A 187 14.48 -9.75 7.37
CA ILE A 187 13.81 -9.90 8.67
C ILE A 187 13.45 -11.38 8.81
N ASP A 188 14.22 -12.11 9.63
CA ASP A 188 14.01 -13.54 9.92
C ASP A 188 13.75 -14.39 8.66
N GLY A 189 14.60 -14.25 7.64
CA GLY A 189 14.50 -15.00 6.38
C GLY A 189 13.56 -14.40 5.32
N VAL A 190 12.76 -13.38 5.65
CA VAL A 190 11.96 -12.65 4.66
C VAL A 190 12.71 -11.40 4.20
N HIS A 191 12.94 -11.29 2.90
CA HIS A 191 13.67 -10.19 2.26
C HIS A 191 12.69 -9.13 1.74
N PHE A 192 12.97 -7.87 2.06
CA PHE A 192 12.19 -6.71 1.69
C PHE A 192 13.06 -5.74 0.92
N VAL A 193 12.59 -5.25 -0.23
CA VAL A 193 13.25 -4.18 -0.99
C VAL A 193 12.28 -3.04 -1.18
N ALA A 194 12.64 -1.85 -0.74
CA ALA A 194 11.90 -0.64 -1.10
C ALA A 194 12.21 -0.31 -2.56
N THR A 195 11.23 -0.32 -3.43
CA THR A 195 11.38 -0.01 -4.86
C THR A 195 10.69 1.32 -5.21
N PRO A 196 11.08 1.97 -6.32
CA PRO A 196 10.47 3.24 -6.69
C PRO A 196 8.96 3.15 -6.88
N ALA A 197 8.30 4.29 -6.67
CA ALA A 197 6.90 4.53 -7.00
C ALA A 197 6.76 5.96 -7.53
N GLN A 198 5.68 6.22 -8.27
CA GLN A 198 5.34 7.55 -8.78
C GLN A 198 4.15 8.11 -8.02
N HIS A 199 4.41 8.78 -6.90
CA HIS A 199 3.37 9.30 -6.02
C HIS A 199 3.82 10.58 -5.32
N PHE A 200 3.17 10.93 -4.23
CA PHE A 200 3.55 12.06 -3.38
C PHE A 200 3.31 11.71 -1.91
N SER A 201 3.66 12.64 -1.02
CA SER A 201 3.41 12.50 0.41
C SER A 201 2.91 13.81 0.99
N GLY A 202 2.33 13.74 2.19
CA GLY A 202 1.83 14.92 2.91
C GLY A 202 0.56 14.62 3.71
N ARG A 203 0.51 15.17 4.93
CA ARG A 203 -0.62 15.02 5.86
C ARG A 203 -1.22 16.36 6.28
N GLY A 204 -0.62 17.47 5.86
CA GLY A 204 -1.06 18.82 6.14
C GLY A 204 -0.63 19.81 5.04
N PRO A 205 -0.92 21.11 5.22
CA PRO A 205 -0.68 22.11 4.18
C PRO A 205 0.80 22.41 3.90
N LEU A 206 1.71 22.05 4.81
CA LEU A 206 3.13 22.46 4.77
C LEU A 206 4.12 21.29 4.68
N ASP A 207 3.65 20.04 4.67
CA ASP A 207 4.52 18.86 4.72
C ASP A 207 4.53 18.06 3.41
N GLY A 208 4.01 18.64 2.33
CA GLY A 208 3.97 18.01 1.01
C GLY A 208 5.36 17.62 0.50
N ASN A 209 5.54 16.33 0.21
CA ASN A 209 6.78 15.65 -0.19
C ASN A 209 7.92 15.72 0.84
N SER A 210 7.60 15.88 2.13
CA SER A 210 8.60 15.86 3.21
C SER A 210 9.11 14.45 3.54
N THR A 211 8.35 13.41 3.17
CA THR A 211 8.68 11.99 3.32
C THR A 211 8.71 11.31 1.96
N LEU A 212 9.46 10.21 1.84
CA LEU A 212 9.52 9.39 0.62
C LEU A 212 8.30 8.46 0.55
N TRP A 213 8.00 7.98 -0.66
CA TRP A 213 7.02 6.93 -0.96
C TRP A 213 7.71 5.78 -1.68
N ALA A 214 7.27 4.55 -1.49
CA ALA A 214 7.87 3.37 -2.10
C ALA A 214 6.84 2.28 -2.39
N SER A 215 7.11 1.50 -3.42
CA SER A 215 6.59 0.15 -3.57
C SER A 215 7.52 -0.84 -2.86
N TRP A 216 7.10 -2.10 -2.72
CA TRP A 216 7.86 -3.12 -2.00
C TRP A 216 7.92 -4.44 -2.76
N VAL A 217 9.13 -4.99 -2.87
CA VAL A 217 9.35 -6.41 -3.18
C VAL A 217 9.44 -7.17 -1.86
N ILE A 218 8.70 -8.26 -1.74
CA ILE A 218 8.70 -9.15 -0.57
C ILE A 218 9.06 -10.55 -1.06
N ARG A 219 10.11 -11.16 -0.51
CA ARG A 219 10.59 -12.48 -0.93
C ARG A 219 10.81 -13.38 0.27
N HIS A 220 10.38 -14.62 0.15
CA HIS A 220 10.65 -15.67 1.12
C HIS A 220 10.78 -17.00 0.38
N ASP A 221 11.93 -17.66 0.51
CA ASP A 221 12.30 -18.81 -0.33
C ASP A 221 12.14 -18.48 -1.83
N ASP A 222 11.36 -19.29 -2.55
CA ASP A 222 11.04 -19.11 -3.96
C ASP A 222 9.89 -18.14 -4.21
N LEU A 223 9.10 -17.80 -3.17
CA LEU A 223 7.94 -16.92 -3.28
C LEU A 223 8.38 -15.46 -3.44
N ARG A 224 7.86 -14.78 -4.46
CA ARG A 224 8.11 -13.36 -4.74
C ARG A 224 6.79 -12.61 -4.89
N LEU A 225 6.57 -11.63 -4.04
CA LEU A 225 5.42 -10.73 -4.07
C LEU A 225 5.87 -9.31 -4.41
N PHE A 226 5.01 -8.58 -5.09
CA PHE A 226 5.14 -7.14 -5.28
C PHE A 226 3.94 -6.42 -4.65
N PHE A 227 4.20 -5.39 -3.85
CA PHE A 227 3.19 -4.51 -3.25
C PHE A 227 3.41 -3.09 -3.76
N SER A 228 2.48 -2.54 -4.53
CA SER A 228 2.72 -1.25 -5.19
C SER A 228 2.70 -0.04 -4.25
N GLY A 229 2.03 -0.14 -3.09
CA GLY A 229 1.48 1.06 -2.45
C GLY A 229 0.57 1.80 -3.43
N ASP A 230 0.61 3.12 -3.38
CA ASP A 230 0.01 3.97 -4.41
C ASP A 230 1.07 4.50 -5.36
N THR A 231 0.74 4.54 -6.64
CA THR A 231 1.65 4.95 -7.69
C THR A 231 0.90 5.15 -9.00
N GLY A 232 1.21 6.23 -9.72
CA GLY A 232 0.93 6.32 -11.15
C GLY A 232 1.84 5.40 -11.96
N TYR A 233 1.52 5.25 -13.24
CA TYR A 233 2.32 4.41 -14.13
C TYR A 233 3.64 5.07 -14.53
N PHE A 234 4.71 4.29 -14.50
CA PHE A 234 6.04 4.72 -14.92
C PHE A 234 6.90 3.53 -15.36
N LYS A 235 7.97 3.82 -16.10
CA LYS A 235 8.86 2.78 -16.66
C LYS A 235 9.59 1.93 -15.61
N GLY A 236 9.61 2.35 -14.34
CA GLY A 236 10.28 1.62 -13.28
C GLY A 236 9.64 0.27 -12.97
N PHE A 237 8.36 0.04 -13.29
CA PHE A 237 7.76 -1.30 -13.19
C PHE A 237 8.53 -2.34 -14.00
N LYS A 238 8.96 -1.97 -15.21
CA LYS A 238 9.75 -2.86 -16.08
C LYS A 238 11.15 -3.13 -15.51
N GLU A 239 11.75 -2.12 -14.87
CA GLU A 239 13.03 -2.28 -14.18
C GLU A 239 12.90 -3.18 -12.95
N ILE A 240 11.85 -2.99 -12.15
CA ILE A 240 11.53 -3.83 -10.99
C ILE A 240 11.31 -5.27 -11.44
N GLY A 241 10.48 -5.50 -12.47
CA GLY A 241 10.23 -6.82 -13.05
C GLY A 241 11.51 -7.49 -13.59
N ALA A 242 12.40 -6.73 -14.24
CA ALA A 242 13.67 -7.24 -14.72
C ALA A 242 14.66 -7.61 -13.60
N ARG A 243 14.62 -6.90 -12.47
CA ARG A 243 15.54 -7.15 -11.33
C ARG A 243 15.06 -8.25 -10.39
N TYR A 244 13.76 -8.31 -10.14
CA TYR A 244 13.21 -9.11 -9.04
C TYR A 244 12.14 -10.11 -9.49
N GLY A 245 11.65 -10.00 -10.73
CA GLY A 245 10.68 -10.95 -11.29
C GLY A 245 11.32 -12.27 -11.76
N PRO A 246 10.50 -13.25 -12.20
CA PRO A 246 9.04 -13.19 -12.19
C PRO A 246 8.46 -13.22 -10.77
N PHE A 247 7.40 -12.45 -10.55
CA PHE A 247 6.64 -12.46 -9.29
C PHE A 247 5.53 -13.51 -9.34
N ASP A 248 5.29 -14.20 -8.23
CA ASP A 248 4.14 -15.10 -8.11
C ASP A 248 2.84 -14.31 -8.04
N MET A 249 2.86 -13.16 -7.36
CA MET A 249 1.70 -12.28 -7.22
C MET A 249 2.12 -10.81 -7.13
N ALA A 250 1.43 -9.96 -7.88
CA ALA A 250 1.54 -8.51 -7.75
C ALA A 250 0.23 -7.94 -7.19
N LEU A 251 0.34 -7.29 -6.03
CA LEU A 251 -0.71 -6.54 -5.36
C LEU A 251 -0.57 -5.09 -5.83
N ILE A 252 -1.46 -4.68 -6.74
CA ILE A 252 -1.33 -3.40 -7.43
C ILE A 252 -2.56 -2.53 -7.16
N GLU A 253 -2.34 -1.26 -6.82
CA GLU A 253 -3.43 -0.29 -6.71
C GLU A 253 -4.30 -0.27 -7.98
N THR A 254 -5.61 -0.26 -7.76
CA THR A 254 -6.61 -0.32 -8.84
C THR A 254 -7.86 0.39 -8.35
N GLY A 255 -7.81 1.71 -8.29
CA GLY A 255 -8.86 2.56 -7.72
C GLY A 255 -8.34 3.97 -7.49
N ALA A 256 -9.18 4.85 -6.98
CA ALA A 256 -8.84 6.24 -6.70
C ALA A 256 -8.30 7.06 -7.90
N TYR A 257 -8.47 6.59 -9.14
CA TYR A 257 -7.97 7.25 -10.33
C TYR A 257 -8.93 8.34 -10.84
N ASP A 258 -8.39 9.34 -11.53
CA ASP A 258 -9.14 10.25 -12.39
C ASP A 258 -8.20 10.91 -13.41
N LYS A 259 -8.77 11.41 -14.51
CA LYS A 259 -8.03 12.17 -15.53
C LYS A 259 -7.47 13.49 -15.01
N LEU A 260 -7.97 14.00 -13.88
CA LEU A 260 -7.48 15.21 -13.23
C LEU A 260 -6.17 15.00 -12.45
N TRP A 261 -5.79 13.76 -12.12
CA TRP A 261 -4.54 13.44 -11.42
C TRP A 261 -3.87 12.16 -11.98
N PRO A 262 -3.60 12.10 -13.30
CA PRO A 262 -3.22 10.87 -13.98
C PRO A 262 -1.85 10.32 -13.56
N ASP A 263 -1.00 11.12 -12.91
CA ASP A 263 0.38 10.73 -12.63
C ASP A 263 0.57 10.02 -11.29
N ILE A 264 -0.46 9.95 -10.44
CA ILE A 264 -0.34 9.47 -9.05
C ILE A 264 -1.20 8.25 -8.74
N HIS A 265 -2.22 7.98 -9.55
CA HIS A 265 -3.05 6.78 -9.47
C HIS A 265 -3.30 6.23 -10.87
N MET A 266 -3.15 4.92 -11.02
CA MET A 266 -3.24 4.26 -12.32
C MET A 266 -4.69 4.10 -12.78
N GLN A 267 -4.93 4.38 -14.06
CA GLN A 267 -6.10 3.83 -14.74
C GLN A 267 -6.00 2.29 -14.76
N PRO A 268 -7.11 1.53 -14.79
CA PRO A 268 -7.07 0.07 -14.83
C PRO A 268 -6.22 -0.50 -15.99
N GLU A 269 -6.17 0.17 -17.14
CA GLU A 269 -5.28 -0.20 -18.26
C GLU A 269 -3.80 -0.07 -17.89
N GLU A 270 -3.46 0.94 -17.11
CA GLU A 270 -2.11 1.18 -16.60
C GLU A 270 -1.74 0.19 -15.49
N THR A 271 -2.67 -0.17 -14.59
CA THR A 271 -2.49 -1.27 -13.63
C THR A 271 -2.18 -2.57 -14.37
N LEU A 272 -2.95 -2.90 -15.41
CA LEU A 272 -2.71 -4.10 -16.22
C LEU A 272 -1.35 -4.06 -16.90
N GLN A 273 -0.93 -2.89 -17.40
CA GLN A 273 0.38 -2.72 -18.01
C GLN A 273 1.51 -2.84 -16.98
N ALA A 274 1.36 -2.26 -15.78
CA ALA A 274 2.31 -2.42 -14.67
C ALA A 274 2.46 -3.90 -14.28
N PHE A 275 1.36 -4.65 -14.20
CA PHE A 275 1.36 -6.09 -13.97
C PHE A 275 2.20 -6.85 -15.02
N VAL A 276 2.01 -6.53 -16.31
CA VAL A 276 2.80 -7.13 -17.39
C VAL A 276 4.28 -6.77 -17.27
N ASP A 277 4.60 -5.51 -17.00
CA ASP A 277 5.99 -5.03 -16.88
C ASP A 277 6.71 -5.61 -15.66
N LEU A 278 5.97 -5.89 -14.58
CA LEU A 278 6.47 -6.60 -13.41
C LEU A 278 6.75 -8.09 -13.70
N ASN A 279 6.25 -8.64 -14.81
CA ASN A 279 6.34 -10.07 -15.12
C ASN A 279 5.78 -10.95 -13.99
N ALA A 280 4.57 -10.62 -13.53
CA ALA A 280 3.89 -11.33 -12.45
C ALA A 280 2.95 -12.43 -12.98
N ALA A 281 2.73 -13.49 -12.20
CA ALA A 281 1.86 -14.60 -12.57
C ALA A 281 0.39 -14.37 -12.21
N TRP A 282 0.12 -13.67 -11.09
CA TRP A 282 -1.22 -13.31 -10.63
C TRP A 282 -1.32 -11.82 -10.28
N LEU A 283 -2.40 -11.18 -10.71
CA LEU A 283 -2.76 -9.82 -10.32
C LEU A 283 -3.78 -9.88 -9.16
N LEU A 284 -3.50 -9.18 -8.08
CA LEU A 284 -4.45 -8.89 -7.01
C LEU A 284 -4.71 -7.37 -6.98
N PRO A 285 -5.87 -6.88 -7.46
CA PRO A 285 -6.18 -5.45 -7.45
C PRO A 285 -6.55 -5.00 -6.03
N MET A 286 -5.88 -3.96 -5.53
CA MET A 286 -6.10 -3.36 -4.20
C MET A 286 -6.43 -1.86 -4.30
N HIS A 287 -6.47 -1.14 -3.17
CA HIS A 287 -6.83 0.28 -3.15
C HIS A 287 -8.26 0.58 -3.67
N ASN A 288 -9.16 -0.42 -3.53
CA ASN A 288 -10.56 -0.36 -3.96
C ASN A 288 -11.49 -0.98 -2.89
N GLY A 289 -12.80 -0.86 -3.08
CA GLY A 289 -13.80 -1.57 -2.30
C GLY A 289 -13.91 -1.18 -0.82
N THR A 290 -13.18 -0.15 -0.36
CA THR A 290 -13.13 0.21 1.07
C THR A 290 -13.41 1.69 1.32
N PHE A 291 -12.82 2.62 0.57
CA PHE A 291 -13.04 4.06 0.75
C PHE A 291 -13.49 4.73 -0.54
N ASP A 292 -14.20 5.85 -0.38
CA ASP A 292 -14.64 6.70 -1.48
C ASP A 292 -13.65 7.85 -1.68
N LEU A 293 -12.59 7.57 -2.47
CA LEU A 293 -11.43 8.44 -2.67
C LEU A 293 -11.38 9.12 -4.06
N ALA A 294 -12.33 8.83 -4.95
CA ALA A 294 -12.34 9.38 -6.31
C ALA A 294 -13.77 9.62 -6.83
N LEU A 295 -13.86 10.04 -8.10
CA LEU A 295 -15.11 10.42 -8.75
C LEU A 295 -15.79 9.26 -9.49
N HIS A 296 -15.10 8.13 -9.67
CA HIS A 296 -15.64 6.93 -10.30
C HIS A 296 -16.60 6.17 -9.37
N ARG A 297 -17.47 5.31 -9.93
CA ARG A 297 -18.29 4.42 -9.11
C ARG A 297 -17.40 3.45 -8.33
N TRP A 298 -17.80 3.04 -7.13
CA TRP A 298 -16.93 2.24 -6.26
C TRP A 298 -16.54 0.87 -6.87
N GLN A 299 -17.39 0.30 -7.73
CA GLN A 299 -17.18 -0.98 -8.45
C GLN A 299 -16.35 -0.82 -9.72
N GLU A 300 -16.35 0.37 -10.32
CA GLU A 300 -15.80 0.62 -11.65
C GLU A 300 -14.35 0.10 -11.82
N PRO A 301 -13.44 0.26 -10.83
CA PRO A 301 -12.09 -0.27 -10.97
C PRO A 301 -12.05 -1.79 -11.08
N LEU A 302 -12.90 -2.50 -10.31
CA LEU A 302 -12.97 -3.96 -10.31
C LEU A 302 -13.60 -4.49 -11.60
N ASP A 303 -14.69 -3.87 -12.07
CA ASP A 303 -15.33 -4.23 -13.36
C ASP A 303 -14.37 -4.06 -14.54
N ARG A 304 -13.63 -2.95 -14.57
CA ARG A 304 -12.70 -2.65 -15.66
C ARG A 304 -11.49 -3.56 -15.64
N ILE A 305 -10.86 -3.78 -14.49
CA ILE A 305 -9.68 -4.65 -14.42
C ILE A 305 -10.02 -6.11 -14.69
N GLU A 306 -11.22 -6.57 -14.29
CA GLU A 306 -11.72 -7.90 -14.65
C GLU A 306 -11.84 -8.05 -16.16
N THR A 307 -12.56 -7.14 -16.82
CA THR A 307 -12.74 -7.17 -18.28
C THR A 307 -11.37 -7.18 -19.00
N LEU A 308 -10.46 -6.30 -18.58
CA LEU A 308 -9.12 -6.20 -19.15
C LEU A 308 -8.27 -7.46 -18.92
N ALA A 309 -8.40 -8.09 -17.75
CA ALA A 309 -7.68 -9.32 -17.43
C ALA A 309 -8.21 -10.49 -18.25
N ASP A 310 -9.52 -10.64 -18.37
CA ASP A 310 -10.17 -11.68 -19.17
C ASP A 310 -9.79 -11.56 -20.65
N ASP A 311 -9.85 -10.35 -21.22
CA ASP A 311 -9.47 -10.07 -22.62
C ASP A 311 -8.01 -10.45 -22.93
N ARG A 312 -7.13 -10.40 -21.94
CA ARG A 312 -5.69 -10.72 -22.09
C ARG A 312 -5.28 -12.08 -21.53
N GLY A 313 -6.22 -12.86 -21.00
CA GLY A 313 -5.91 -14.14 -20.35
C GLY A 313 -5.03 -14.01 -19.11
N ILE A 314 -5.12 -12.88 -18.40
CA ILE A 314 -4.39 -12.60 -17.16
C ILE A 314 -5.12 -13.22 -15.97
N LYS A 315 -4.38 -13.89 -15.08
CA LYS A 315 -4.94 -14.48 -13.87
C LYS A 315 -5.18 -13.40 -12.83
N LEU A 316 -6.45 -13.18 -12.49
CA LEU A 316 -6.89 -12.16 -11.54
C LEU A 316 -7.43 -12.81 -10.27
N ALA A 317 -6.82 -12.53 -9.11
CA ALA A 317 -7.28 -12.95 -7.79
C ALA A 317 -8.06 -11.82 -7.09
N THR A 318 -9.32 -12.06 -6.77
CA THR A 318 -10.19 -11.10 -6.07
C THR A 318 -10.84 -11.75 -4.85
N PRO A 319 -10.07 -12.06 -3.79
CA PRO A 319 -10.64 -12.55 -2.55
C PRO A 319 -11.60 -11.51 -1.95
N GLU A 320 -12.64 -11.99 -1.27
CA GLU A 320 -13.45 -11.17 -0.37
C GLU A 320 -12.59 -10.62 0.78
N MET A 321 -13.08 -9.59 1.44
CA MET A 321 -12.42 -9.07 2.64
C MET A 321 -12.40 -10.15 3.72
N GLY A 322 -11.22 -10.56 4.17
CA GLY A 322 -11.02 -11.63 5.14
C GLY A 322 -10.97 -13.05 4.55
N GLU A 323 -11.18 -13.24 3.25
CA GLU A 323 -11.00 -14.54 2.59
C GLU A 323 -9.51 -14.92 2.55
N ALA A 324 -9.21 -16.20 2.85
CA ALA A 324 -7.87 -16.74 2.79
C ALA A 324 -7.46 -17.02 1.34
N LEU A 325 -6.39 -16.38 0.87
CA LEU A 325 -5.81 -16.63 -0.44
C LEU A 325 -4.45 -17.34 -0.28
N SER A 326 -4.31 -18.55 -0.83
CA SER A 326 -2.99 -19.19 -0.92
C SER A 326 -2.13 -18.46 -1.96
N LEU A 327 -0.91 -18.08 -1.58
CA LEU A 327 0.06 -17.44 -2.47
C LEU A 327 0.77 -18.46 -3.38
N THR A 328 0.82 -19.73 -2.97
CA THR A 328 1.40 -20.83 -3.77
C THR A 328 0.37 -21.49 -4.70
N GLN A 329 -0.92 -21.39 -4.38
CA GLN A 329 -2.02 -21.88 -5.21
C GLN A 329 -3.18 -20.86 -5.23
N PRO A 330 -2.99 -19.68 -5.85
CA PRO A 330 -4.03 -18.65 -5.85
C PRO A 330 -5.27 -19.09 -6.63
N HIS A 331 -6.40 -18.47 -6.31
CA HIS A 331 -7.67 -18.64 -7.01
C HIS A 331 -8.24 -17.30 -7.47
N ALA A 332 -9.16 -17.35 -8.43
CA ALA A 332 -9.77 -16.14 -8.98
C ALA A 332 -10.67 -15.41 -7.98
N GLY A 333 -11.31 -16.13 -7.05
CA GLY A 333 -12.30 -15.58 -6.12
C GLY A 333 -13.69 -15.46 -6.75
N GLY A 334 -14.67 -15.00 -5.98
CA GLY A 334 -16.09 -15.05 -6.32
C GLY A 334 -16.66 -13.83 -7.06
N ARG A 335 -15.83 -12.88 -7.49
CA ARG A 335 -16.28 -11.59 -8.06
C ARG A 335 -17.33 -10.90 -7.20
N TRP A 336 -17.05 -10.83 -5.90
CA TRP A 336 -17.97 -10.46 -4.82
C TRP A 336 -18.68 -9.10 -4.97
N TRP A 337 -18.19 -8.21 -5.84
CA TRP A 337 -18.81 -6.91 -6.10
C TRP A 337 -19.95 -6.99 -7.13
N HIS A 338 -20.03 -8.08 -7.90
CA HIS A 338 -21.07 -8.27 -8.92
C HIS A 338 -22.47 -8.25 -8.28
N GLY A 339 -23.37 -7.48 -8.89
CA GLY A 339 -24.77 -7.39 -8.44
C GLY A 339 -25.01 -6.51 -7.21
N LEU A 340 -23.96 -6.01 -6.55
CA LEU A 340 -24.10 -4.97 -5.54
C LEU A 340 -24.43 -3.63 -6.21
N LYS A 341 -25.16 -2.75 -5.52
CA LYS A 341 -25.54 -1.42 -6.04
C LYS A 341 -24.75 -0.30 -5.39
#